data_AF-A0A101HH37-F1
#
_entry.id   AF-A0A101HH37-F1
#
_cell.length_a   1.000
_cell.length_b   1.000
_cell.length_c   1.000
_cell.angle_alpha   90.00
_cell.angle_beta   90.00
_cell.angle_gamma   90.00
#
_symmetry.space_group_name_H-M   'P 1'
#
loop_
_entity.id
_entity.type
_entity.pdbx_description
1 polymer ?
#
loop_
_entity_poly.entity_id
_entity_poly.type
_entity_poly.pdbx_seq_one_letter_code
_entity_poly.pdbx_strand_id
1 'polypeptide(L)'
;MKVRKTFRNIAQYVPQVLLLLSILISNVFFPALAIAEEVTDLQSTNTQVEDIPIDDSEDILEEGISTSIYEEVVEEEQEVDEPLFVYKDGIYEVFSVVEGEEYVYPDNEDVRIRFTRVTEDGNLVIKRVELSDEDRELLNTSDDYGWDISSSMKNGSFTYDLTLPNTQGDDVEVKYTEDGSNYESIENVEVNEGVIYIEGLEHFTVFVVTFEEPQSSSPVESGYNDEWFDWGGEINRVSSGTNGIISAEGN
;
A
#
# COMPACT_ATOMS: atom_id res chain seq x y z
N MET A 1 20.89 -29.70 47.20
CA MET A 1 20.85 -30.21 45.82
C MET A 1 19.70 -31.20 45.68
N LYS A 2 18.61 -30.80 45.01
CA LYS A 2 17.46 -31.66 44.65
C LYS A 2 16.75 -31.02 43.46
N VAL A 3 17.18 -31.36 42.25
CA VAL A 3 16.46 -31.01 41.02
C VAL A 3 15.43 -32.12 40.81
N ARG A 4 14.14 -31.82 40.98
CA ARG A 4 13.06 -32.75 40.66
C ARG A 4 12.51 -32.42 39.27
N LYS A 5 12.55 -33.46 38.44
CA LYS A 5 12.05 -33.61 37.08
C LYS A 5 10.58 -33.18 36.94
N THR A 6 10.28 -32.36 35.94
CA THR A 6 8.95 -32.25 35.33
C THR A 6 9.06 -31.94 33.83
N PHE A 7 9.38 -32.95 33.03
CA PHE A 7 9.09 -32.96 31.59
C PHE A 7 8.16 -34.14 31.30
N ARG A 8 6.88 -33.96 31.64
CA ARG A 8 5.79 -34.83 31.22
C ARG A 8 4.63 -33.88 30.93
N ASN A 9 4.55 -33.39 29.70
CA ASN A 9 3.36 -32.76 29.10
C ASN A 9 3.53 -32.43 27.60
N ILE A 10 4.74 -32.55 27.03
CA ILE A 10 4.97 -32.23 25.60
C ILE A 10 4.34 -33.29 24.65
N ALA A 11 4.17 -34.54 25.12
CA ALA A 11 3.66 -35.64 24.29
C ALA A 11 2.21 -35.45 23.80
N GLN A 12 1.41 -34.62 24.48
CA GLN A 12 0.00 -34.40 24.12
C GLN A 12 -0.17 -33.45 22.93
N TYR A 13 0.84 -32.62 22.64
CA TYR A 13 0.79 -31.62 21.57
C TYR A 13 1.46 -32.06 20.27
N VAL A 14 2.19 -33.18 20.29
CA VAL A 14 2.86 -33.76 19.11
C VAL A 14 1.93 -33.92 17.89
N PRO A 15 0.68 -34.43 18.01
CA PRO A 15 -0.19 -34.56 16.84
C PRO A 15 -0.71 -33.21 16.33
N GLN A 16 -0.89 -32.20 17.20
CA GLN A 16 -1.31 -30.85 16.79
C GLN A 16 -0.18 -30.06 16.11
N VAL A 17 1.06 -30.19 16.60
CA VAL A 17 2.23 -29.55 16.00
C VAL A 17 2.54 -30.14 14.61
N LEU A 18 2.34 -31.45 14.42
CA LEU A 18 2.49 -32.08 13.09
C LEU A 18 1.45 -31.59 12.07
N LEU A 19 0.22 -31.28 12.53
CA LEU A 19 -0.85 -30.77 11.66
C LEU A 19 -0.60 -29.31 11.25
N LEU A 20 -0.12 -28.47 12.18
CA LEU A 20 0.33 -27.11 11.86
C LEU A 20 1.52 -27.10 10.91
N LEU A 21 2.49 -28.01 11.10
CA LEU A 21 3.62 -28.15 10.18
C LEU A 21 3.15 -28.54 8.78
N SER A 22 2.16 -29.45 8.64
CA SER A 22 1.67 -29.86 7.31
C SER A 22 0.98 -28.73 6.53
N ILE A 23 0.24 -27.85 7.21
CA ILE A 23 -0.41 -26.69 6.60
C ILE A 23 0.64 -25.67 6.12
N LEU A 24 1.74 -25.52 6.86
CA LEU A 24 2.80 -24.58 6.54
C LEU A 24 3.64 -25.02 5.32
N ILE A 25 3.88 -26.33 5.12
CA ILE A 25 4.53 -26.81 3.89
C ILE A 25 3.61 -26.83 2.66
N SER A 26 2.29 -26.97 2.81
CA SER A 26 1.38 -27.00 1.64
C SER A 26 1.16 -25.63 0.99
N ASN A 27 1.24 -24.53 1.75
CA ASN A 27 1.01 -23.18 1.22
C ASN A 27 2.28 -22.46 0.74
N VAL A 28 3.46 -22.89 1.18
CA VAL A 28 4.72 -22.18 0.88
C VAL A 28 5.57 -22.91 -0.17
N PHE A 29 5.38 -24.22 -0.40
CA PHE A 29 6.25 -25.01 -1.29
C PHE A 29 5.67 -25.35 -2.68
N PHE A 30 4.43 -24.97 -3.00
CA PHE A 30 3.81 -25.26 -4.30
C PHE A 30 3.48 -24.06 -5.21
N PRO A 31 4.15 -22.89 -5.10
CA PRO A 31 4.29 -22.00 -6.25
C PRO A 31 5.75 -21.82 -6.73
N ALA A 32 6.74 -22.43 -6.08
CA ALA A 32 8.16 -22.23 -6.45
C ALA A 32 8.69 -23.19 -7.55
N LEU A 33 7.87 -24.07 -8.10
CA LEU A 33 8.27 -25.03 -9.16
C LEU A 33 7.58 -24.81 -10.51
N ALA A 34 6.82 -23.72 -10.66
CA ALA A 34 6.13 -23.37 -11.90
C ALA A 34 6.67 -22.10 -12.59
N ILE A 35 7.82 -21.57 -12.15
CA ILE A 35 8.49 -20.40 -12.78
C ILE A 35 9.98 -20.70 -13.09
N ALA A 36 10.33 -21.97 -13.30
CA ALA A 36 11.68 -22.36 -13.71
C ALA A 36 11.74 -23.09 -15.07
N GLU A 37 10.62 -23.17 -15.79
CA GLU A 37 10.53 -23.84 -17.10
C GLU A 37 9.96 -22.92 -18.20
N GLU A 38 10.05 -21.60 -18.04
CA GLU A 38 9.73 -20.63 -19.10
C GLU A 38 10.69 -19.43 -19.12
N VAL A 39 11.99 -19.66 -18.84
CA VAL A 39 13.03 -18.62 -18.98
C VAL A 39 14.34 -19.16 -19.57
N THR A 40 14.27 -20.22 -20.39
CA THR A 40 15.46 -20.75 -21.09
C THR A 40 15.38 -20.79 -22.61
N ASP A 41 14.32 -20.25 -23.22
CA ASP A 41 14.14 -20.34 -24.68
C ASP A 41 14.32 -19.04 -25.48
N LEU A 42 14.89 -17.98 -24.90
CA LEU A 42 15.22 -16.77 -25.67
C LEU A 42 16.58 -16.19 -25.29
N GLN A 43 17.66 -16.97 -25.42
CA GLN A 43 19.01 -16.41 -25.64
C GLN A 43 20.01 -17.50 -26.10
N SER A 44 19.85 -17.97 -27.33
CA SER A 44 20.97 -18.52 -28.13
C SER A 44 20.64 -18.53 -29.62
N THR A 45 20.61 -17.35 -30.23
CA THR A 45 20.99 -17.17 -31.63
C THR A 45 22.38 -16.54 -31.66
N ASN A 46 23.35 -17.30 -31.17
CA ASN A 46 24.75 -16.99 -31.41
C ASN A 46 25.06 -17.40 -32.86
N THR A 47 25.42 -16.40 -33.66
CA THR A 47 25.88 -16.47 -35.03
C THR A 47 26.75 -17.71 -35.30
N GLN A 48 26.21 -18.69 -36.03
CA GLN A 48 27.03 -19.65 -36.76
C GLN A 48 27.41 -18.99 -38.10
N VAL A 49 28.68 -18.66 -38.22
CA VAL A 49 29.32 -18.44 -39.53
C VAL A 49 29.42 -19.82 -40.17
N GLU A 50 28.53 -20.13 -41.11
CA GLU A 50 28.72 -21.25 -42.03
C GLU A 50 29.89 -20.90 -42.95
N ASP A 51 30.99 -21.64 -42.83
CA ASP A 51 31.99 -21.77 -43.89
C ASP A 51 31.34 -22.51 -45.06
N ILE A 52 30.84 -21.74 -46.02
CA ILE A 52 30.37 -22.23 -47.32
C ILE A 52 31.64 -22.61 -48.13
N PRO A 53 31.75 -23.81 -48.70
CA PRO A 53 32.84 -24.11 -49.62
C PRO A 53 32.74 -23.20 -50.84
N ILE A 54 33.78 -22.40 -51.08
CA ILE A 54 33.96 -21.64 -52.31
C ILE A 54 34.14 -22.65 -53.46
N ASP A 55 33.09 -22.79 -54.27
CA ASP A 55 33.12 -23.49 -55.55
C ASP A 55 33.53 -22.49 -56.63
N ASP A 56 34.83 -22.45 -56.91
CA ASP A 56 35.38 -21.76 -58.08
C ASP A 56 35.07 -22.60 -59.33
N SER A 57 33.90 -22.39 -59.89
CA SER A 57 33.65 -22.69 -61.30
C SER A 57 33.30 -21.41 -62.06
N GLU A 58 34.31 -20.90 -62.76
CA GLU A 58 34.08 -20.06 -63.94
C GLU A 58 33.26 -20.87 -64.95
N ASP A 59 32.15 -20.32 -65.46
CA ASP A 59 32.09 -19.89 -66.86
C ASP A 59 30.74 -19.21 -67.20
N ILE A 60 30.86 -18.06 -67.89
CA ILE A 60 29.98 -17.43 -68.89
C ILE A 60 28.50 -17.86 -69.01
N LEU A 61 27.58 -16.89 -68.98
CA LEU A 61 26.98 -16.32 -70.20
C LEU A 61 26.05 -15.14 -69.88
N GLU A 62 26.45 -14.00 -70.44
CA GLU A 62 25.63 -12.90 -70.96
C GLU A 62 24.23 -13.32 -71.41
N GLU A 63 23.19 -12.85 -70.71
CA GLU A 63 21.94 -12.37 -71.30
C GLU A 63 21.10 -11.66 -70.23
N GLY A 64 20.76 -10.40 -70.50
CA GLY A 64 19.95 -9.59 -69.62
C GLY A 64 18.50 -10.04 -69.58
N ILE A 65 17.91 -10.01 -68.39
CA ILE A 65 16.48 -9.77 -68.24
C ILE A 65 16.26 -8.68 -67.19
N SER A 66 15.79 -7.55 -67.70
CA SER A 66 15.09 -6.51 -66.97
C SER A 66 13.79 -7.09 -66.43
N THR A 67 13.63 -7.19 -65.11
CA THR A 67 12.30 -7.21 -64.50
C THR A 67 12.29 -6.27 -63.30
N SER A 68 11.58 -5.16 -63.50
CA SER A 68 11.12 -4.25 -62.45
C SER A 68 10.31 -5.04 -61.43
N ILE A 69 10.94 -5.43 -60.34
CA ILE A 69 10.24 -5.91 -59.15
C ILE A 69 10.33 -4.74 -58.20
N TYR A 70 9.18 -4.12 -57.99
CA TYR A 70 8.97 -3.19 -56.89
C TYR A 70 9.44 -3.91 -55.63
N GLU A 71 10.56 -3.45 -55.09
CA GLU A 71 11.01 -3.77 -53.76
C GLU A 71 9.99 -3.10 -52.84
N GLU A 72 8.93 -3.85 -52.53
CA GLU A 72 8.05 -3.57 -51.42
C GLU A 72 8.92 -3.71 -50.17
N VAL A 73 9.56 -2.59 -49.81
CA VAL A 73 10.20 -2.40 -48.52
C VAL A 73 9.05 -2.51 -47.52
N VAL A 74 8.84 -3.73 -47.03
CA VAL A 74 8.07 -3.96 -45.80
C VAL A 74 8.94 -3.33 -44.72
N GLU A 75 8.63 -2.07 -44.39
CA GLU A 75 9.11 -1.46 -43.17
C GLU A 75 8.53 -2.31 -42.03
N GLU A 76 9.33 -3.25 -41.54
CA GLU A 76 9.07 -3.90 -40.26
C GLU A 76 9.15 -2.80 -39.20
N GLU A 77 8.00 -2.18 -38.91
CA GLU A 77 7.82 -1.29 -37.77
C GLU A 77 8.21 -2.10 -36.52
N GLN A 78 9.43 -1.90 -36.05
CA GLN A 78 9.87 -2.46 -34.78
C GLN A 78 9.00 -1.83 -33.70
N GLU A 79 8.06 -2.61 -33.14
CA GLU A 79 7.34 -2.22 -31.94
C GLU A 79 8.36 -1.94 -30.84
N VAL A 80 8.53 -0.66 -30.52
CA VAL A 80 9.33 -0.22 -29.39
C VAL A 80 8.50 -0.54 -28.16
N ASP A 81 8.87 -1.62 -27.46
CA ASP A 81 8.25 -2.02 -26.19
C ASP A 81 8.51 -0.91 -25.15
N GLU A 82 7.51 -0.04 -24.96
CA GLU A 82 7.59 1.05 -23.98
C GLU A 82 7.53 0.46 -22.57
N PRO A 83 8.38 0.94 -21.63
CA PRO A 83 8.39 0.41 -20.28
C PRO A 83 7.05 0.67 -19.59
N LEU A 84 6.57 -0.29 -18.78
CA LEU A 84 5.30 -0.16 -18.05
C LEU A 84 5.37 0.83 -16.87
N PHE A 85 6.57 1.08 -16.37
CA PHE A 85 6.83 2.01 -15.27
C PHE A 85 8.25 2.58 -15.36
N VAL A 86 8.49 3.67 -14.63
CA VAL A 86 9.79 4.27 -14.42
C VAL A 86 10.03 4.46 -12.93
N TYR A 87 11.21 4.09 -12.47
CA TYR A 87 11.69 4.43 -11.13
C TYR A 87 13.00 5.19 -11.21
N LYS A 88 12.99 6.45 -10.79
CA LYS A 88 14.17 7.31 -10.85
C LYS A 88 14.11 8.40 -9.78
N ASP A 89 15.23 8.60 -9.09
CA ASP A 89 15.40 9.68 -8.11
C ASP A 89 14.30 9.71 -7.03
N GLY A 90 13.81 8.54 -6.58
CA GLY A 90 12.76 8.42 -5.58
C GLY A 90 11.34 8.71 -6.09
N ILE A 91 11.15 8.72 -7.41
CA ILE A 91 9.85 8.86 -8.05
C ILE A 91 9.53 7.55 -8.76
N TYR A 92 8.44 6.93 -8.35
CA TYR A 92 7.89 5.74 -8.99
C TYR A 92 6.65 6.13 -9.79
N GLU A 93 6.73 6.01 -11.11
CA GLU A 93 5.64 6.32 -12.03
C GLU A 93 5.22 5.07 -12.80
N VAL A 94 3.95 4.72 -12.73
CA VAL A 94 3.30 3.67 -13.52
C VAL A 94 2.42 4.35 -14.55
N PHE A 95 2.63 4.08 -15.84
CA PHE A 95 1.98 4.85 -16.91
C PHE A 95 0.49 4.56 -17.07
N SER A 96 0.06 3.36 -16.72
CA SER A 96 -1.34 2.95 -16.75
C SER A 96 -1.61 1.98 -15.61
N VAL A 97 -2.64 2.28 -14.83
CA VAL A 97 -3.08 1.40 -13.74
C VAL A 97 -4.21 0.48 -14.20
N VAL A 98 -4.22 -0.71 -13.62
CA VAL A 98 -5.21 -1.77 -13.83
C VAL A 98 -5.89 -2.10 -12.50
N GLU A 99 -7.21 -2.25 -12.55
CA GLU A 99 -8.03 -2.70 -11.40
C GLU A 99 -7.62 -4.11 -10.96
N GLY A 100 -7.45 -4.30 -9.64
CA GLY A 100 -7.06 -5.57 -9.02
C GLY A 100 -5.56 -5.76 -8.88
N GLU A 101 -4.75 -5.00 -9.61
CA GLU A 101 -3.29 -5.06 -9.54
C GLU A 101 -2.73 -4.28 -8.35
N GLU A 102 -1.62 -4.77 -7.81
CA GLU A 102 -0.89 -4.18 -6.69
C GLU A 102 0.44 -3.57 -7.17
N TYR A 103 0.69 -2.33 -6.79
CA TYR A 103 1.86 -1.56 -7.14
C TYR A 103 2.71 -1.37 -5.89
N VAL A 104 3.93 -1.92 -5.92
CA VAL A 104 4.87 -1.87 -4.80
C VAL A 104 5.95 -0.83 -5.09
N TYR A 105 6.19 0.07 -4.14
CA TYR A 105 7.23 1.08 -4.28
C TYR A 105 8.63 0.43 -4.26
N PRO A 106 9.51 0.67 -5.25
CA PRO A 106 10.74 -0.12 -5.42
C PRO A 106 11.73 -0.11 -4.25
N ASP A 107 11.85 1.02 -3.54
CA ASP A 107 12.81 1.15 -2.42
C ASP A 107 12.17 0.85 -1.04
N ASN A 108 10.87 0.54 -1.00
CA ASN A 108 10.19 0.17 0.23
C ASN A 108 8.97 -0.71 -0.06
N GLU A 109 9.08 -2.00 0.21
CA GLU A 109 8.00 -2.99 -0.02
C GLU A 109 6.76 -2.78 0.86
N ASP A 110 6.87 -1.98 1.92
CA ASP A 110 5.76 -1.64 2.81
C ASP A 110 4.90 -0.48 2.29
N VAL A 111 5.29 0.12 1.16
CA VAL A 111 4.45 1.08 0.44
C VAL A 111 3.82 0.36 -0.75
N ARG A 112 2.52 0.09 -0.63
CA ARG A 112 1.76 -0.67 -1.62
C ARG A 112 0.44 0.03 -1.91
N ILE A 113 0.04 0.01 -3.18
CA ILE A 113 -1.25 0.53 -3.63
C ILE A 113 -1.93 -0.57 -4.43
N ARG A 114 -3.17 -0.88 -4.08
CA ARG A 114 -4.01 -1.79 -4.88
C ARG A 114 -5.29 -1.08 -5.29
N PHE A 115 -5.49 -0.92 -6.58
CA PHE A 115 -6.74 -0.34 -7.07
C PHE A 115 -7.85 -1.39 -6.99
N THR A 116 -8.90 -1.09 -6.23
CA THR A 116 -10.08 -1.95 -6.08
C THR A 116 -11.18 -1.58 -7.07
N ARG A 117 -11.11 -0.38 -7.67
CA ARG A 117 -11.99 0.07 -8.75
C ARG A 117 -11.29 1.09 -9.64
N VAL A 118 -11.39 0.96 -10.96
CA VAL A 118 -10.91 1.96 -11.94
C VAL A 118 -11.96 2.16 -13.03
N THR A 119 -12.38 3.39 -13.26
CA THR A 119 -13.41 3.72 -14.27
C THR A 119 -12.92 4.66 -15.37
N GLU A 120 -11.69 5.14 -15.25
CA GLU A 120 -11.01 6.05 -16.16
C GLU A 120 -9.54 5.65 -16.24
N ASP A 121 -8.94 5.71 -17.43
CA ASP A 121 -7.52 5.44 -17.59
C ASP A 121 -6.68 6.55 -16.95
N GLY A 122 -5.58 6.16 -16.31
CA GLY A 122 -4.59 7.13 -15.86
C GLY A 122 -3.37 6.48 -15.23
N ASN A 123 -2.42 7.34 -14.85
CA ASN A 123 -1.15 6.93 -14.27
C ASN A 123 -1.23 6.81 -12.74
N LEU A 124 -0.17 6.30 -12.13
CA LEU A 124 0.07 6.39 -10.69
C LEU A 124 1.48 6.93 -10.48
N VAL A 125 1.62 7.88 -9.57
CA VAL A 125 2.91 8.41 -9.13
C VAL A 125 3.00 8.31 -7.62
N ILE A 126 4.07 7.69 -7.14
CA ILE A 126 4.42 7.61 -5.71
C ILE A 126 5.79 8.27 -5.52
N LYS A 127 5.88 9.18 -4.57
CA LYS A 127 7.16 9.79 -4.17
C LYS A 127 7.12 10.26 -2.72
N ARG A 128 8.27 10.65 -2.18
CA ARG A 128 8.38 11.30 -0.88
C ARG A 128 8.35 12.81 -1.03
N VAL A 129 7.70 13.50 -0.11
CA VAL A 129 7.73 14.96 0.01
C VAL A 129 8.32 15.32 1.37
N GLU A 130 9.40 16.08 1.37
CA GLU A 130 10.09 16.53 2.59
C GLU A 130 9.16 17.37 3.45
N LEU A 131 9.10 17.05 4.75
CA LEU A 131 8.35 17.82 5.74
C LEU A 131 9.25 18.88 6.35
N SER A 132 8.70 20.08 6.57
CA SER A 132 9.42 21.10 7.32
C SER A 132 9.56 20.72 8.80
N ASP A 133 10.53 21.29 9.51
CA ASP A 133 10.65 21.06 10.95
C ASP A 133 9.39 21.46 11.73
N GLU A 134 8.68 22.50 11.26
CA GLU A 134 7.40 22.95 11.84
C GLU A 134 6.29 21.92 11.62
N ASP A 135 6.18 21.36 10.40
CA ASP A 135 5.20 20.31 10.11
C ASP A 135 5.47 19.06 10.91
N ARG A 136 6.74 18.66 11.06
CA ARG A 136 7.12 17.46 11.84
C ARG A 136 6.77 17.61 13.32
N GLU A 137 6.98 18.80 13.88
CA GLU A 137 6.59 19.12 15.25
C GLU A 137 5.07 19.12 15.41
N LEU A 138 4.35 19.77 14.48
CA LEU A 138 2.88 19.84 14.48
C LEU A 138 2.23 18.46 14.32
N LEU A 139 2.78 17.64 13.44
CA LEU A 139 2.27 16.30 13.13
C LEU A 139 2.75 15.27 14.13
N ASN A 140 3.70 15.60 15.01
CA ASN A 140 4.28 14.68 15.96
C ASN A 140 4.69 13.35 15.27
N THR A 141 5.58 13.45 14.28
CA THR A 141 6.09 12.30 13.52
C THR A 141 7.61 12.21 13.63
N SER A 142 8.15 10.99 13.66
CA SER A 142 9.61 10.80 13.56
C SER A 142 10.14 10.99 12.14
N ASP A 143 9.28 10.85 11.13
CA ASP A 143 9.69 10.85 9.73
C ASP A 143 10.01 12.28 9.26
N ASP A 144 10.88 12.37 8.25
CA ASP A 144 11.27 13.62 7.59
C ASP A 144 10.51 13.86 6.27
N TYR A 145 9.57 12.97 5.94
CA TYR A 145 8.77 13.07 4.72
C TYR A 145 7.34 12.55 4.92
N GLY A 146 6.45 12.97 4.02
CA GLY A 146 5.18 12.32 3.72
C GLY A 146 5.24 11.54 2.42
N TRP A 147 4.28 10.63 2.21
CA TRP A 147 4.08 9.91 0.96
C TRP A 147 3.08 10.66 0.08
N ASP A 148 3.56 11.23 -1.02
CA ASP A 148 2.71 11.84 -2.05
C ASP A 148 2.33 10.77 -3.06
N ILE A 149 1.02 10.51 -3.12
CA ILE A 149 0.42 9.59 -4.07
C ILE A 149 -0.47 10.43 -4.99
N SER A 150 -0.20 10.39 -6.30
CA SER A 150 -0.90 11.21 -7.29
C SER A 150 -1.22 10.44 -8.57
N SER A 151 -2.17 10.96 -9.34
CA SER A 151 -2.61 10.40 -10.61
C SER A 151 -3.22 11.49 -11.51
N SER A 152 -3.26 11.22 -12.81
CA SER A 152 -4.04 11.97 -13.79
C SER A 152 -5.55 11.69 -13.72
N MET A 153 -5.98 10.62 -13.03
CA MET A 153 -7.39 10.26 -12.88
C MET A 153 -8.14 11.27 -12.02
N LYS A 154 -9.43 11.45 -12.29
CA LYS A 154 -10.28 12.33 -11.51
C LYS A 154 -10.67 11.71 -10.16
N ASN A 155 -10.64 12.46 -9.06
CA ASN A 155 -11.11 11.96 -7.76
C ASN A 155 -12.54 11.36 -7.87
N GLY A 156 -12.72 10.18 -7.27
CA GLY A 156 -13.94 9.39 -7.36
C GLY A 156 -14.08 8.52 -8.62
N SER A 157 -13.21 8.64 -9.63
CA SER A 157 -13.18 7.72 -10.78
C SER A 157 -12.42 6.42 -10.50
N PHE A 158 -11.85 6.31 -9.30
CA PHE A 158 -11.13 5.14 -8.82
C PHE A 158 -11.37 4.90 -7.33
N THR A 159 -10.97 3.74 -6.85
CA THR A 159 -10.88 3.41 -5.42
C THR A 159 -9.65 2.53 -5.20
N TYR A 160 -8.89 2.77 -4.15
CA TYR A 160 -7.67 2.01 -3.86
C TYR A 160 -7.50 1.76 -2.36
N ASP A 161 -6.77 0.69 -2.06
CA ASP A 161 -6.26 0.40 -0.74
C ASP A 161 -4.79 0.82 -0.69
N LEU A 162 -4.37 1.41 0.42
CA LEU A 162 -3.03 1.90 0.66
C LEU A 162 -2.42 1.15 1.85
N THR A 163 -1.20 0.65 1.65
CA THR A 163 -0.33 0.19 2.74
C THR A 163 0.81 1.19 2.91
N LEU A 164 1.06 1.61 4.15
CA LEU A 164 2.20 2.44 4.53
C LEU A 164 3.07 1.73 5.56
N PRO A 165 4.38 2.03 5.62
CA PRO A 165 5.24 1.54 6.68
C PRO A 165 4.79 2.09 8.04
N ASN A 166 4.75 1.24 9.06
CA ASN A 166 4.54 1.68 10.43
C ASN A 166 5.88 2.09 11.05
N THR A 167 6.16 3.39 11.04
CA THR A 167 7.37 3.97 11.64
C THR A 167 7.19 4.37 13.11
N GLN A 168 5.95 4.41 13.60
CA GLN A 168 5.60 4.99 14.91
C GLN A 168 5.27 3.91 15.97
N GLY A 169 4.96 2.68 15.59
CA GLY A 169 4.63 1.58 16.52
C GLY A 169 3.13 1.47 16.80
N ASP A 170 2.75 1.24 18.06
CA ASP A 170 1.37 0.86 18.41
C ASP A 170 0.39 2.05 18.47
N ASP A 171 0.82 3.21 18.95
CA ASP A 171 0.01 4.41 19.10
C ASP A 171 0.18 5.31 17.85
N VAL A 172 -0.46 4.92 16.76
CA VAL A 172 -0.27 5.55 15.44
C VAL A 172 -1.57 6.04 14.83
N GLU A 173 -1.47 7.17 14.17
CA GLU A 173 -2.51 7.81 13.38
C GLU A 173 -1.96 8.08 11.98
N VAL A 174 -2.84 8.14 10.98
CA VAL A 174 -2.46 8.61 9.64
C VAL A 174 -3.19 9.90 9.35
N LYS A 175 -2.44 10.93 8.96
CA LYS A 175 -2.96 12.21 8.53
C LYS A 175 -2.72 12.41 7.04
N TYR A 176 -3.59 13.17 6.38
CA TYR A 176 -3.44 13.52 4.99
C TYR A 176 -3.63 15.02 4.73
N THR A 177 -3.06 15.52 3.63
CA THR A 177 -3.22 16.92 3.21
C THR A 177 -3.31 17.06 1.71
N GLU A 178 -4.36 17.74 1.24
CA GLU A 178 -4.54 18.06 -0.19
C GLU A 178 -3.82 19.35 -0.61
N ASP A 179 -3.53 20.24 0.33
CA ASP A 179 -2.94 21.57 0.07
C ASP A 179 -1.51 21.74 0.62
N GLY A 180 -1.00 20.73 1.33
CA GLY A 180 0.33 20.74 1.94
C GLY A 180 0.41 21.58 3.21
N SER A 181 -0.70 21.96 3.83
CA SER A 181 -0.72 22.81 5.03
C SER A 181 -1.79 22.41 6.05
N ASN A 182 -2.96 21.98 5.59
CA ASN A 182 -4.03 21.52 6.44
C ASN A 182 -4.05 19.99 6.45
N TYR A 183 -3.83 19.41 7.63
CA TYR A 183 -3.77 17.97 7.81
C TYR A 183 -5.02 17.46 8.53
N GLU A 184 -5.63 16.42 7.95
CA GLU A 184 -6.82 15.78 8.47
C GLU A 184 -6.53 14.32 8.81
N SER A 185 -7.15 13.82 9.88
CA SER A 185 -7.01 12.44 10.32
C SER A 185 -7.83 11.49 9.45
N ILE A 186 -7.27 10.32 9.16
CA ILE A 186 -7.98 9.23 8.50
C ILE A 186 -8.64 8.35 9.56
N GLU A 187 -9.95 8.17 9.41
CA GLU A 187 -10.72 7.26 10.24
C GLU A 187 -10.61 5.81 9.73
N ASN A 188 -10.73 4.83 10.63
CA ASN A 188 -10.75 3.39 10.31
C ASN A 188 -9.46 2.87 9.67
N VAL A 189 -8.32 3.23 10.25
CA VAL A 189 -7.01 2.68 9.88
C VAL A 189 -6.78 1.34 10.61
N GLU A 190 -6.27 0.32 9.91
CA GLU A 190 -5.82 -0.91 10.54
C GLU A 190 -4.30 -0.86 10.78
N VAL A 191 -3.92 -0.90 12.06
CA VAL A 191 -2.52 -0.81 12.50
C VAL A 191 -1.97 -2.20 12.82
N ASN A 192 -0.83 -2.52 12.23
CA ASN A 192 -0.04 -3.71 12.54
C ASN A 192 1.41 -3.33 12.89
N GLU A 193 2.18 -4.23 13.51
CA GLU A 193 3.55 -3.95 14.01
C GLU A 193 4.51 -3.38 12.95
N GLY A 194 4.33 -3.70 11.66
CA GLY A 194 5.23 -3.24 10.58
C GLY A 194 4.57 -2.32 9.56
N VAL A 195 3.24 -2.34 9.45
CA VAL A 195 2.51 -1.69 8.37
C VAL A 195 1.16 -1.18 8.83
N ILE A 196 0.66 -0.21 8.09
CA ILE A 196 -0.63 0.44 8.30
C ILE A 196 -1.44 0.24 7.03
N TYR A 197 -2.67 -0.25 7.17
CA TYR A 197 -3.59 -0.46 6.06
C TYR A 197 -4.75 0.54 6.10
N ILE A 198 -5.05 1.10 4.93
CA ILE A 198 -6.12 2.07 4.72
C ILE A 198 -6.89 1.61 3.49
N GLU A 199 -8.18 1.29 3.66
CA GLU A 199 -9.00 0.77 2.58
C GLU A 199 -9.89 1.85 1.97
N GLY A 200 -10.22 1.69 0.69
CA GLY A 200 -11.33 2.42 0.08
C GLY A 200 -11.10 3.91 -0.16
N LEU A 201 -9.84 4.35 -0.32
CA LEU A 201 -9.51 5.73 -0.65
C LEU A 201 -9.97 6.07 -2.08
N GLU A 202 -10.60 7.24 -2.26
CA GLU A 202 -11.16 7.69 -3.55
C GLU A 202 -10.56 9.01 -4.06
N HIS A 203 -9.51 9.49 -3.40
CA HIS A 203 -8.74 10.66 -3.80
C HIS A 203 -7.25 10.46 -3.51
N PHE A 204 -6.44 11.19 -4.24
CA PHE A 204 -4.98 11.20 -4.12
C PHE A 204 -4.52 12.43 -3.36
N THR A 205 -3.51 12.25 -2.51
CA THR A 205 -3.11 13.24 -1.50
C THR A 205 -1.75 12.86 -0.91
N VAL A 206 -1.23 13.70 -0.01
CA VAL A 206 -0.02 13.41 0.77
C VAL A 206 -0.43 12.78 2.10
N PHE A 207 0.16 11.63 2.44
CA PHE A 207 -0.08 10.93 3.70
C PHE A 207 1.14 11.00 4.61
N VAL A 208 0.90 11.19 5.91
CA VAL A 208 1.93 11.22 6.95
C VAL A 208 1.51 10.29 8.08
N VAL A 209 2.42 9.43 8.51
CA VAL A 209 2.23 8.57 9.67
C VAL A 209 2.68 9.33 10.91
N THR A 210 1.81 9.44 11.90
CA THR A 210 2.00 10.27 13.09
C THR A 210 1.77 9.48 14.37
N PHE A 211 2.36 9.90 15.49
CA PHE A 211 1.95 9.34 16.78
C PHE A 211 0.52 9.78 17.09
N GLU A 212 -0.30 8.86 17.60
CA GLU A 212 -1.64 9.19 18.09
C GLU A 212 -1.50 10.15 19.28
N GLU A 213 -2.10 11.34 19.20
CA GLU A 213 -2.15 12.21 20.37
C GLU A 213 -3.01 11.55 21.46
N PRO A 214 -2.58 11.56 22.73
CA PRO A 214 -3.39 11.03 23.80
C PRO A 214 -4.71 11.81 23.82
N GLN A 215 -5.80 11.14 23.45
CA GLN A 215 -7.14 11.70 23.51
C GLN A 215 -7.34 12.24 24.92
N SER A 216 -7.39 13.57 25.05
CA SER A 216 -7.68 14.21 26.32
C SER A 216 -9.11 13.84 26.68
N SER A 217 -9.27 12.75 27.43
CA SER A 217 -10.51 12.42 28.11
C SER A 217 -10.67 13.45 29.23
N SER A 218 -10.98 14.69 28.88
CA SER A 218 -11.50 15.64 29.85
C SER A 218 -12.72 14.94 30.44
N PRO A 219 -12.74 14.62 31.75
CA PRO A 219 -13.97 14.11 32.34
C PRO A 219 -15.05 15.15 32.03
N VAL A 220 -16.19 14.70 31.52
CA VAL A 220 -17.38 15.55 31.43
C VAL A 220 -17.63 16.01 32.87
N GLU A 221 -17.16 17.21 33.20
CA GLU A 221 -17.45 17.81 34.48
C GLU A 221 -18.97 17.96 34.48
N SER A 222 -19.65 17.20 35.33
CA SER A 222 -21.10 17.26 35.42
C SER A 222 -21.47 18.67 35.86
N GLY A 223 -21.75 19.55 34.89
CA GLY A 223 -22.25 20.88 35.17
C GLY A 223 -23.55 20.75 35.97
N TYR A 224 -23.64 21.47 37.09
CA TYR A 224 -24.90 21.65 37.79
C TYR A 224 -25.70 22.70 37.01
N ASN A 225 -26.85 22.32 36.47
CA ASN A 225 -27.57 23.18 35.53
C ASN A 225 -28.31 24.33 36.23
N ASP A 226 -28.64 24.21 37.52
CA ASP A 226 -29.37 25.23 38.27
C ASP A 226 -29.14 25.10 39.80
N GLU A 227 -28.87 26.22 40.48
CA GLU A 227 -28.95 26.34 41.94
C GLU A 227 -30.36 26.78 42.34
N TRP A 228 -31.11 25.93 43.04
CA TRP A 228 -32.45 26.27 43.56
C TRP A 228 -32.37 26.61 45.05
N PHE A 229 -32.84 27.80 45.43
CA PHE A 229 -32.94 28.23 46.83
C PHE A 229 -34.31 27.84 47.42
N ASP A 230 -34.31 27.00 48.46
CA ASP A 230 -35.50 26.81 49.29
C ASP A 230 -35.61 27.92 50.34
N TRP A 231 -36.82 28.29 50.74
CA TRP A 231 -37.14 29.31 51.75
C TRP A 231 -36.81 28.85 53.19
N GLY A 232 -35.72 28.10 53.34
CA GLY A 232 -35.12 27.63 54.59
C GLY A 232 -33.59 27.70 54.62
N GLY A 233 -32.92 28.04 53.50
CA GLY A 233 -31.47 28.33 53.47
C GLY A 233 -30.51 27.14 53.32
N GLU A 234 -30.98 25.94 52.98
CA GLU A 234 -30.10 24.82 52.58
C GLU A 234 -29.99 24.71 51.05
N ILE A 235 -28.75 24.52 50.56
CA ILE A 235 -28.45 24.38 49.12
C ILE A 235 -28.44 22.89 48.78
N ASN A 236 -29.42 22.41 48.02
CA ASN A 236 -29.43 21.05 47.49
C ASN A 236 -28.96 21.07 46.02
N ARG A 237 -27.79 20.48 45.76
CA ARG A 237 -27.23 20.34 44.41
C ARG A 237 -27.85 19.12 43.73
N VAL A 238 -28.49 19.31 42.58
CA VAL A 238 -29.06 18.21 41.78
C VAL A 238 -28.16 17.96 40.58
N SER A 239 -27.64 16.74 40.45
CA SER A 239 -26.80 16.34 39.31
C SER A 239 -27.59 16.44 38.00
N SER A 240 -26.95 17.01 36.96
CA SER A 240 -27.52 17.10 35.61
C SER A 240 -27.86 15.70 35.07
N GLY A 241 -29.10 15.51 34.61
CA GLY A 241 -29.59 14.25 34.01
C GLY A 241 -30.95 13.76 34.51
N THR A 242 -31.46 14.30 35.62
CA THR A 242 -32.84 14.02 36.07
C THR A 242 -33.75 15.18 35.67
N ASN A 243 -34.60 14.98 34.66
CA ASN A 243 -35.74 15.86 34.44
C ASN A 243 -36.54 15.94 35.73
N GLY A 244 -36.57 17.11 36.36
CA GLY A 244 -37.04 17.33 37.73
C GLY A 244 -38.47 16.86 38.00
N ILE A 245 -38.62 15.58 38.34
CA ILE A 245 -39.85 15.01 38.90
C ILE A 245 -39.48 14.38 40.24
N ILE A 246 -39.48 15.19 41.29
CA ILE A 246 -39.67 14.69 42.65
C ILE A 246 -41.15 14.30 42.76
N SER A 247 -41.41 12.99 42.82
CA SER A 247 -42.75 12.48 43.14
C SER A 247 -43.05 12.86 44.59
N ALA A 248 -44.01 13.77 44.79
CA ALA A 248 -44.56 14.04 46.11
C ALA A 248 -45.49 12.86 46.47
N GLU A 249 -45.00 11.93 47.28
CA GLU A 249 -45.87 10.98 47.98
C GLU A 249 -46.69 11.77 49.02
N GLY A 250 -48.00 11.89 48.75
CA GLY A 250 -48.97 12.46 49.68
C GLY A 250 -49.32 11.45 50.78
N ASN A 251 -49.36 11.94 52.02
CA ASN A 251 -50.05 11.30 53.15
C ASN A 251 -51.57 11.57 53.07
#